data_AF-A0A1G8W630-F1
#
_entry.id   AF-A0A1G8W630-F1
#
_cell.length_a   1.000
_cell.length_b   1.000
_cell.length_c   1.000
_cell.angle_alpha   90.00
_cell.angle_beta   90.00
_cell.angle_gamma   90.00
#
_symmetry.space_group_name_H-M   'P 1'
#
loop_
_entity.id
_entity.type
_entity.pdbx_description
1 polymer ?
#
loop_
_entity_poly.entity_id
_entity_poly.type
_entity_poly.pdbx_seq_one_letter_code
_entity_poly.pdbx_strand_id
1 'polypeptide(L)'
;MNGLPVTSGTFAIAYVHSIYKAPSAEVFTVEGRRFTMRTVISRNSSVLDYYALDGERSRTPDGRWLLRLAEPATYEELSLLTTSIGRRTVVSGGRCLPLYPARGADEVRLALRATLDVRGEPCRPPFDTITTSRSA
;
A
#
# COMPACT_ATOMS: atom_id res chain seq x y z
N MET A 1 4.99 0.81 20.01
CA MET A 1 4.63 0.17 18.73
C MET A 1 3.45 0.93 18.14
N ASN A 2 3.61 1.47 16.93
CA ASN A 2 2.53 2.14 16.21
C ASN A 2 1.85 1.13 15.28
N GLY A 3 0.58 1.34 14.95
CA GLY A 3 -0.19 0.40 14.15
C GLY A 3 -1.45 1.04 13.60
N LEU A 4 -2.04 0.36 12.63
CA LEU A 4 -3.29 0.73 12.00
C LEU A 4 -4.23 -0.48 12.04
N PRO A 5 -5.52 -0.33 12.40
CA PRO A 5 -6.48 -1.42 12.27
C PRO A 5 -6.59 -1.82 10.80
N VAL A 6 -6.64 -3.12 10.54
CA VAL A 6 -6.96 -3.64 9.20
C VAL A 6 -8.47 -3.72 9.09
N THR A 7 -9.05 -2.82 8.32
CA THR A 7 -10.50 -2.79 8.09
C THR A 7 -10.86 -3.67 6.89
N SER A 8 -11.89 -4.52 7.03
CA SER A 8 -12.39 -5.39 5.95
C SER A 8 -11.34 -6.32 5.33
N GLY A 9 -10.31 -6.69 6.10
CA GLY A 9 -9.26 -7.61 5.66
C GLY A 9 -8.32 -7.05 4.59
N THR A 10 -8.28 -5.72 4.39
CA THR A 10 -7.41 -5.10 3.38
C THR A 10 -6.64 -3.89 3.91
N PHE A 11 -5.47 -3.66 3.34
CA PHE A 11 -4.70 -2.43 3.50
C PHE A 11 -3.89 -2.18 2.22
N ALA A 12 -3.28 -1.00 2.13
CA ALA A 12 -2.34 -0.68 1.06
C ALA A 12 -1.06 -0.05 1.61
N ILE A 13 0.04 -0.22 0.88
CA ILE A 13 1.24 0.60 1.02
C ILE A 13 1.21 1.64 -0.08
N ALA A 14 0.85 2.87 0.28
CA ALA A 14 0.86 4.02 -0.60
C ALA A 14 2.24 4.70 -0.61
N TYR A 15 2.67 5.17 -1.76
CA TYR A 15 3.94 5.87 -1.93
C TYR A 15 3.94 6.75 -3.18
N VAL A 16 4.94 7.62 -3.32
CA VAL A 16 5.24 8.32 -4.57
C VAL A 16 6.40 7.61 -5.24
N HIS A 17 6.18 7.11 -6.46
CA HIS A 17 7.22 6.40 -7.20
C HIS A 17 8.40 7.33 -7.48
N SER A 18 9.62 6.93 -7.09
CA SER A 18 10.79 7.81 -7.12
C SER A 18 11.20 8.24 -8.53
N ILE A 19 11.03 7.35 -9.51
CA ILE A 19 11.33 7.63 -10.93
C ILE A 19 10.20 8.44 -11.57
N TYR A 20 9.00 7.88 -11.65
CA TYR A 20 7.86 8.50 -12.34
C TYR A 20 7.14 9.63 -11.58
N LYS A 21 7.56 9.93 -10.35
CA LYS A 21 6.96 10.95 -9.46
C LYS A 21 5.43 10.84 -9.33
N ALA A 22 4.90 9.63 -9.46
CA ALA A 22 3.47 9.37 -9.48
C ALA A 22 3.02 8.71 -8.15
N PRO A 23 1.89 9.14 -7.56
CA PRO A 23 1.25 8.39 -6.48
C PRO A 23 0.88 6.99 -6.94
N SER A 24 1.25 6.02 -6.12
CA SER A 24 1.06 4.60 -6.36
C SER A 24 0.70 3.88 -5.06
N ALA A 25 0.11 2.70 -5.17
CA ALA A 25 -0.23 1.87 -4.03
C ALA A 25 -0.11 0.38 -4.39
N GLU A 26 0.51 -0.39 -3.48
CA GLU A 26 0.42 -1.85 -3.46
C GLU A 26 -0.73 -2.23 -2.52
N VAL A 27 -1.69 -3.02 -3.00
CA VAL A 27 -2.89 -3.41 -2.24
C VAL A 27 -2.78 -4.85 -1.78
N PHE A 28 -3.02 -5.07 -0.49
CA PHE A 28 -2.88 -6.35 0.18
C PHE A 28 -4.21 -6.81 0.78
N THR A 29 -4.46 -8.11 0.70
CA THR A 29 -5.43 -8.79 1.56
C THR A 29 -4.73 -9.43 2.74
N VAL A 30 -5.46 -9.57 3.84
CA VAL A 30 -4.99 -10.18 5.08
C VAL A 30 -5.79 -11.44 5.38
N GLU A 31 -5.09 -12.56 5.52
CA GLU A 31 -5.65 -13.85 5.92
C GLU A 31 -4.80 -14.42 7.08
N GLY A 32 -5.40 -14.52 8.27
CA GLY A 32 -4.66 -14.87 9.49
C GLY A 32 -3.53 -13.87 9.77
N ARG A 33 -2.28 -14.33 9.63
CA ARG A 33 -1.07 -13.51 9.82
C ARG A 33 -0.33 -13.19 8.52
N ARG A 34 -0.93 -13.51 7.37
CA ARG A 34 -0.31 -13.36 6.06
C ARG A 34 -0.85 -12.14 5.33
N PHE A 35 0.05 -11.47 4.63
CA PHE A 35 -0.22 -10.42 3.67
C PHE A 35 -0.15 -11.02 2.28
N THR A 36 -1.14 -10.78 1.44
CA THR A 36 -1.09 -11.19 0.03
C THR A 36 -1.24 -9.96 -0.84
N MET A 37 -0.19 -9.56 -1.56
CA MET A 37 -0.23 -8.48 -2.53
C MET A 37 -1.02 -8.96 -3.74
N ARG A 38 -2.10 -8.25 -4.08
CA ARG A 38 -2.99 -8.63 -5.19
C ARG A 38 -2.98 -7.63 -6.34
N THR A 39 -2.72 -6.36 -6.02
CA THR A 39 -2.91 -5.28 -6.97
C THR A 39 -1.86 -4.19 -6.80
N VAL A 40 -1.41 -3.63 -7.91
CA VAL A 40 -0.68 -2.35 -7.94
C VAL A 40 -1.56 -1.31 -8.63
N ILE A 41 -1.70 -0.13 -8.02
CA ILE A 41 -2.47 0.99 -8.56
C ILE A 41 -1.54 2.18 -8.72
N SER A 42 -1.67 2.95 -9.81
CA SER A 42 -0.93 4.19 -9.98
C SER A 42 -1.68 5.21 -10.84
N ARG A 43 -1.32 6.49 -10.68
CA ARG A 43 -1.71 7.54 -11.63
C ARG A 43 -0.94 7.49 -12.96
N ASN A 44 0.12 6.67 -13.05
CA ASN A 44 0.94 6.55 -14.26
C ASN A 44 1.10 5.06 -14.66
N SER A 45 0.76 4.70 -15.90
CA SER A 45 0.85 3.31 -16.40
C SER A 45 2.27 2.77 -16.38
N SER A 46 3.27 3.64 -16.62
CA SER A 46 4.69 3.25 -16.65
C SER A 46 5.16 2.68 -15.32
N VAL A 47 4.49 3.03 -14.21
CA VAL A 47 4.75 2.39 -12.92
C VAL A 47 4.41 0.90 -12.97
N LEU A 48 3.32 0.51 -13.65
CA LEU A 48 2.93 -0.90 -13.75
C LEU A 48 3.94 -1.69 -14.59
N ASP A 49 4.50 -1.07 -15.64
CA ASP A 49 5.56 -1.69 -16.46
C ASP A 49 6.85 -1.88 -15.67
N TYR A 50 7.17 -0.96 -14.75
CA TYR A 50 8.36 -1.05 -13.90
C TYR A 50 8.36 -2.28 -12.97
N TYR A 51 7.19 -2.73 -12.53
CA TYR A 51 7.11 -3.95 -11.71
C TYR A 51 7.46 -5.21 -12.50
N ALA A 52 7.34 -5.20 -13.83
CA ALA A 52 7.57 -6.36 -14.69
C ALA A 52 6.84 -7.63 -14.22
N LEU A 53 5.64 -7.48 -13.65
CA LEU A 53 4.80 -8.57 -13.17
C LEU A 53 3.67 -8.87 -14.16
N ASP A 54 3.38 -10.16 -14.32
CA ASP A 54 2.24 -10.62 -15.11
C ASP A 54 0.90 -10.36 -14.40
N GLY A 55 -0.12 -10.05 -15.18
CA GLY A 55 -1.44 -9.75 -14.66
C GLY A 55 -2.37 -9.04 -15.62
N GLU A 56 -3.59 -8.79 -15.16
CA GLU A 56 -4.61 -8.06 -15.90
C GLU A 56 -4.49 -6.56 -15.63
N ARG A 57 -4.44 -5.77 -16.71
CA ARG A 57 -4.38 -4.31 -16.64
C ARG A 57 -5.74 -3.70 -16.93
N SER A 58 -6.15 -2.76 -16.09
CA SER A 58 -7.41 -2.04 -16.27
C SER A 58 -7.32 -0.62 -15.71
N ARG A 59 -8.46 0.09 -15.73
CA ARG A 59 -8.63 1.40 -15.09
C ARG A 59 -9.63 1.29 -13.95
N THR A 60 -9.33 1.95 -12.83
CA THR A 60 -10.32 2.14 -11.76
C THR A 60 -11.39 3.15 -12.23
N PRO A 61 -12.57 3.20 -11.57
CA PRO A 61 -13.62 4.18 -11.91
C PRO A 61 -13.15 5.63 -11.84
N ASP A 62 -12.20 5.94 -10.95
CA ASP A 62 -11.59 7.27 -10.83
C ASP A 62 -10.37 7.48 -11.76
N GLY A 63 -10.20 6.61 -12.76
CA GLY A 63 -9.23 6.77 -13.83
C GLY A 63 -7.79 6.44 -13.45
N ARG A 64 -7.51 5.73 -12.35
CA ARG A 64 -6.16 5.24 -12.04
C ARG A 64 -5.86 3.98 -12.83
N TRP A 65 -4.60 3.76 -13.17
CA TRP A 65 -4.15 2.49 -13.73
C TRP A 65 -4.10 1.43 -12.64
N LEU A 66 -4.54 0.22 -12.97
CA LEU A 66 -4.58 -0.92 -12.08
C LEU A 66 -3.93 -2.12 -12.76
N LEU A 67 -3.05 -2.82 -12.05
CA LEU A 67 -2.54 -4.15 -12.38
C LEU A 67 -3.03 -5.13 -11.32
N ARG A 68 -3.90 -6.07 -11.69
CA ARG A 68 -4.25 -7.23 -10.88
C ARG A 68 -3.26 -8.34 -11.19
N LEU A 69 -2.50 -8.77 -10.19
CA LEU A 69 -1.46 -9.80 -10.38
C LEU A 69 -2.10 -11.14 -10.78
N ALA A 70 -1.53 -11.79 -11.79
CA ALA A 70 -1.89 -13.17 -12.15
C ALA A 70 -1.51 -14.13 -11.02
N GLU A 71 -0.35 -13.92 -10.41
CA GLU A 71 0.15 -14.66 -9.25
C GLU A 71 0.33 -13.72 -8.05
N PRO A 72 -0.61 -13.74 -7.09
CA PRO A 72 -0.50 -12.92 -5.88
C PRO A 72 0.72 -13.33 -5.02
N ALA A 73 1.45 -12.34 -4.51
CA ALA A 73 2.63 -12.58 -3.69
C ALA A 73 2.28 -12.56 -2.19
N THR A 74 2.56 -13.65 -1.47
CA THR A 74 2.23 -13.81 -0.05
C THR A 74 3.45 -13.70 0.86
N TYR A 75 3.29 -12.98 1.97
CA TYR A 75 4.34 -12.67 2.95
C TYR A 75 3.81 -12.84 4.38
N GLU A 76 4.67 -13.26 5.31
CA GLU A 76 4.35 -13.25 6.75
C GLU A 76 4.78 -11.95 7.44
N GLU A 77 5.78 -11.28 6.87
CA GLU A 77 6.31 -9.99 7.28
C GLU A 77 6.71 -9.19 6.04
N LEU A 78 6.55 -7.86 6.08
CA LEU A 78 7.09 -6.97 5.05
C LEU A 78 8.25 -6.17 5.63
N SER A 79 9.44 -6.37 5.09
CA SER A 79 10.62 -5.55 5.37
C SER A 79 10.77 -4.48 4.30
N LEU A 80 10.63 -3.21 4.69
CA LEU A 80 10.52 -2.08 3.78
C LEU A 80 11.63 -1.06 4.05
N LEU A 81 12.40 -0.72 3.03
CA LEU A 81 13.20 0.50 3.03
C LEU A 81 12.31 1.72 2.83
N THR A 82 12.30 2.67 3.75
CA THR A 82 11.46 3.86 3.68
C THR A 82 12.32 5.10 3.56
N THR A 83 11.86 6.09 2.79
CA THR A 83 12.58 7.36 2.58
C THR A 83 11.60 8.52 2.55
N SER A 84 12.10 9.73 2.81
CA SER A 84 11.31 10.96 2.71
C SER A 84 10.87 11.30 1.27
N ILE A 85 11.46 10.67 0.25
CA ILE A 85 11.11 10.87 -1.18
C ILE A 85 9.90 10.02 -1.54
N GLY A 86 9.94 8.71 -1.20
CA GLY A 86 8.86 7.78 -1.52
C GLY A 86 7.66 7.93 -0.58
N ARG A 87 7.91 8.40 0.65
CA ARG A 87 6.89 8.64 1.68
C ARG A 87 5.95 7.44 1.90
N ARG A 88 6.53 6.24 1.95
CA ARG A 88 5.80 4.97 2.15
C ARG A 88 4.88 5.08 3.37
N THR A 89 3.60 4.83 3.16
CA THR A 89 2.54 5.04 4.14
C THR A 89 1.59 3.86 4.10
N VAL A 90 1.27 3.28 5.26
CA VAL A 90 0.22 2.26 5.36
C VAL A 90 -1.13 2.97 5.35
N VAL A 91 -2.06 2.47 4.54
CA VAL A 91 -3.44 2.97 4.41
C VAL A 91 -4.41 1.83 4.70
N SER A 92 -5.35 2.02 5.62
CA SER A 92 -6.45 1.08 5.88
C SER A 92 -7.63 1.81 6.50
N GLY A 93 -8.84 1.54 6.02
CA GLY A 93 -10.08 2.12 6.57
C GLY A 93 -10.08 3.65 6.64
N GLY A 94 -9.48 4.34 5.65
CA GLY A 94 -9.37 5.81 5.63
C GLY A 94 -8.35 6.40 6.61
N ARG A 95 -7.58 5.56 7.31
CA ARG A 95 -6.51 5.96 8.20
C ARG A 95 -5.16 5.71 7.55
N CYS A 96 -4.18 6.50 7.98
CA CYS A 96 -2.83 6.48 7.48
C CYS A 96 -1.83 6.30 8.64
N LEU A 97 -0.76 5.55 8.38
CA LEU A 97 0.42 5.43 9.23
C LEU A 97 1.67 5.68 8.36
N PRO A 98 2.27 6.88 8.43
CA PRO A 98 3.54 7.18 7.76
C PRO A 98 4.65 6.25 8.27
N LEU A 99 5.45 5.70 7.36
CA LEU A 99 6.59 4.83 7.69
C LEU A 99 7.95 5.48 7.42
N TYR A 100 7.97 6.68 6.88
CA TYR A 100 9.20 7.36 6.44
C TYR A 100 9.71 8.31 7.52
N PRO A 101 11.05 8.45 7.67
CA PRO A 101 11.64 9.47 8.51
C PRO A 101 11.48 10.86 7.89
N ALA A 102 11.67 11.89 8.72
CA ALA A 102 11.70 13.27 8.25
C ALA A 102 12.84 13.53 7.25
N ARG A 103 13.98 12.82 7.39
CA ARG A 103 15.16 12.89 6.50
C ARG A 103 15.84 11.53 6.42
N GLY A 104 16.53 11.27 5.31
CA GLY A 104 17.29 10.04 5.12
C GLY A 104 16.42 8.83 4.77
N ALA A 105 16.84 7.67 5.25
CA ALA A 105 16.19 6.39 5.02
C ALA A 105 16.18 5.56 6.31
N ASP A 106 15.13 4.77 6.50
CA ASP A 106 14.98 3.80 7.59
C ASP A 106 14.56 2.43 7.03
N GLU A 107 14.74 1.39 7.84
CA GLU A 107 14.11 0.09 7.62
C GLU A 107 12.91 -0.05 8.57
N VAL A 108 11.76 -0.41 8.01
CA VAL A 108 10.52 -0.65 8.75
C VAL A 108 10.02 -2.06 8.49
N ARG A 109 9.63 -2.74 9.57
CA ARG A 109 9.00 -4.06 9.51
C ARG A 109 7.51 -3.95 9.82
N LEU A 110 6.69 -4.51 8.95
CA LEU A 110 5.25 -4.60 9.14
C LEU A 110 4.85 -6.06 9.40
N ALA A 111 4.12 -6.28 10.49
CA ALA A 111 3.59 -7.58 10.89
C ALA A 111 2.16 -7.43 11.44
N LEU A 112 1.34 -8.48 11.28
CA LEU A 112 0.01 -8.53 11.85
C LEU A 112 0.04 -8.99 13.30
N ARG A 113 -0.70 -8.27 14.14
CA ARG A 113 -0.94 -8.63 15.55
C ARG A 113 -2.40 -8.36 15.90
N ALA A 114 -3.01 -9.28 16.64
CA ALA A 114 -4.28 -9.02 17.30
C ALA A 114 -4.04 -8.07 18.48
N THR A 115 -4.80 -6.98 18.55
CA THR A 115 -4.71 -5.96 19.60
C THR A 115 -6.11 -5.45 19.94
N LEU A 116 -6.32 -5.08 21.21
CA LEU A 116 -7.57 -4.46 21.67
C LEU A 116 -7.56 -2.93 21.48
N ASP A 117 -6.38 -2.31 21.37
CA ASP A 117 -6.23 -0.86 21.18
C ASP A 117 -6.10 -0.49 19.69
N VAL A 118 -6.99 0.36 19.21
CA VAL A 118 -6.98 0.89 17.83
C VAL A 118 -6.19 2.21 17.77
N ARG A 119 -5.18 2.27 16.91
CA ARG A 119 -4.34 3.47 16.68
C ARG A 119 -4.39 3.93 15.20
N GLY A 120 -4.01 5.18 14.92
CA GLY A 120 -3.83 5.73 13.56
C GLY A 120 -4.30 7.17 13.41
N GLU A 121 -3.99 7.83 12.30
CA GLU A 121 -4.45 9.19 11.98
C GLU A 121 -5.28 9.20 10.69
N PRO A 122 -6.14 10.21 10.45
CA PRO A 122 -6.78 10.39 9.15
C PRO A 122 -5.74 10.57 8.03
N CYS A 123 -6.04 10.06 6.84
CA CYS A 123 -5.19 10.29 5.68
C CYS A 123 -5.18 11.76 5.24
N ARG A 124 -4.01 12.24 4.81
CA ARG A 124 -3.79 13.58 4.25
C ARG A 124 -3.41 13.50 2.77
N PRO A 125 -3.59 14.57 1.98
CA PRO A 125 -3.13 14.60 0.60
C PRO A 125 -1.64 14.23 0.44
N PRO A 126 -1.26 13.48 -0.61
CA PRO A 126 -2.09 13.03 -1.74
C PRO A 126 -2.81 11.68 -1.53
N PHE A 127 -2.78 11.12 -0.31
CA PHE A 127 -3.26 9.76 -0.03
C PHE A 127 -4.70 9.68 0.49
N ASP A 128 -5.34 10.83 0.70
CA ASP A 128 -6.74 10.99 1.08
C ASP A 128 -7.73 10.36 0.07
N THR A 129 -7.31 10.16 -1.18
CA THR A 129 -8.12 9.55 -2.26
C THR A 129 -7.85 8.05 -2.47
N ILE A 130 -6.99 7.43 -1.65
CA ILE A 130 -6.68 6.01 -1.76
C ILE A 130 -7.67 5.21 -0.90
N THR A 131 -8.70 4.67 -1.55
CA THR A 131 -9.63 3.73 -0.92
C THR A 131 -9.17 2.30 -1.17
N THR A 132 -9.05 1.49 -0.13
CA THR A 132 -8.86 0.05 -0.24
C THR A 132 -10.19 -0.59 -0.64
N SER A 133 -10.57 -0.49 -1.91
CA SER A 133 -11.77 -1.14 -2.41
C SER A 133 -11.55 -2.64 -2.61
N ARG A 134 -12.52 -3.42 -2.18
CA ARG A 134 -12.59 -4.86 -2.41
C ARG A 134 -12.88 -5.06 -3.91
N SER A 135 -11.98 -5.73 -4.64
CA SER A 135 -12.42 -6.36 -5.89
C SER A 135 -13.25 -7.58 -5.49
N ALA A 136 -14.53 -7.58 -5.87
CA ALA A 136 -15.34 -8.78 -5.91
C ALA A 136 -14.76 -9.77 -6.93
#